data_AF-A0A3A0FAK0-F1
#
_entry.id   AF-A0A3A0FAK0-F1
#
_cell.length_a   1.000
_cell.length_b   1.000
_cell.length_c   1.000
_cell.angle_alpha   90.00
_cell.angle_beta   90.00
_cell.angle_gamma   90.00
#
_symmetry.space_group_name_H-M   'P 1'
#
loop_
_entity.id
_entity.type
_entity.pdbx_description
1 polymer ?
#
loop_
_entity_poly.entity_id
_entity_poly.type
_entity_poly.pdbx_seq_one_letter_code
_entity_poly.pdbx_strand_id
1 'polypeptide(L)'
;MTDRTTARRSRSQLGATRWACALAVAAGTLLGASAGAADLSDLVRRAVEARDGRAERVDGAPSLSRDEAAQLWDGFLTSVVKRAAQDAATEELRADLLAALLGDRYAVLAAFDSAERDGARWLAEHFQDAWPRLDGVLDRVATELPPETASRYREFLASARLLEKARAYGWLDAGATSPAALRDLALRILPQGSPDPLRYDAAVDPELRAVFGFGGALPEPVASPLLDATPPTAFLVSPLAVLARLAQSGGDWLVPSAHAAASGWDWHTLVTRLNSWVPAGSKEMREYLPLVTEMLRGTAHTLAERRLPAEHFDIYRNLVIATAWQESCWRQYEKKAGQVQPVRGPGGIGLMQINARVWRGLYDSTGVAADIGYNGRAGAEILYHYMRKHAIRGKEHMAPGGADNLARATYAAYNGGPGHLRRYRKPTTSARLRAVDTEFWQKYQAVESGQESAFFRCAVE
;
A
#
# COMPACT_ATOMS: atom_id res chain seq x y z
N MET A 1 40.34 48.50 13.82
CA MET A 1 39.28 47.59 14.32
C MET A 1 38.80 46.71 13.17
N THR A 2 39.59 45.73 12.75
CA THR A 2 39.29 44.85 11.62
C THR A 2 40.15 43.59 11.75
N ASP A 3 39.92 42.74 12.76
CA ASP A 3 40.54 41.40 12.75
C ASP A 3 39.94 40.37 13.74
N ARG A 4 38.60 40.34 13.89
CA ARG A 4 37.93 39.28 14.68
C ARG A 4 36.90 38.46 13.91
N THR A 5 36.49 38.90 12.73
CA THR A 5 35.51 38.23 11.87
C THR A 5 36.14 37.17 10.96
N THR A 6 37.39 37.36 10.52
CA THR A 6 38.17 36.43 9.67
C THR A 6 38.61 35.18 10.44
N ALA A 7 39.08 35.33 11.68
CA ALA A 7 39.54 34.20 12.51
C ALA A 7 38.40 33.27 12.99
N ARG A 8 37.16 33.79 13.11
CA ARG A 8 35.98 32.98 13.48
C ARG A 8 35.43 32.19 12.29
N ARG A 9 35.56 32.72 11.06
CA ARG A 9 35.22 32.02 9.80
C ARG A 9 36.19 30.89 9.47
N SER A 10 37.49 31.05 9.70
CA SER A 10 38.47 30.00 9.42
C SER A 10 38.34 28.82 10.39
N ARG A 11 38.11 29.07 11.69
CA ARG A 11 37.92 28.00 12.69
C ARG A 11 36.64 27.18 12.48
N SER A 12 35.55 27.77 12.00
CA SER A 12 34.32 27.02 11.70
C SER A 12 34.44 26.20 10.42
N GLN A 13 35.09 26.72 9.37
CA GLN A 13 35.40 25.95 8.16
C GLN A 13 36.37 24.79 8.44
N LEU A 14 37.43 25.02 9.23
CA LEU A 14 38.37 23.97 9.65
C LEU A 14 37.70 22.89 10.53
N GLY A 15 36.70 23.27 11.33
CA GLY A 15 35.89 22.33 12.11
C GLY A 15 35.00 21.44 11.21
N ALA A 16 34.20 22.04 10.33
CA ALA A 16 33.33 21.33 9.41
C ALA A 16 34.10 20.36 8.48
N THR A 17 35.27 20.78 7.98
CA THR A 17 36.12 19.96 7.10
C THR A 17 36.73 18.76 7.85
N ARG A 18 37.08 18.92 9.13
CA ARG A 18 37.59 17.83 9.97
C ARG A 18 36.52 16.80 10.32
N TRP A 19 35.28 17.25 10.58
CA TRP A 19 34.15 16.36 10.82
C TRP A 19 33.71 15.63 9.55
N ALA A 20 33.69 16.31 8.39
CA ALA A 20 33.40 15.67 7.10
C ALA A 20 34.44 14.60 6.73
N CYS A 21 35.73 14.87 6.95
CA CYS A 21 36.77 13.85 6.77
C CYS A 21 36.65 12.70 7.77
N ALA A 22 36.34 12.96 9.04
CA ALA A 22 36.15 11.91 10.04
C ALA A 22 34.91 11.03 9.73
N LEU A 23 33.82 11.63 9.25
CA LEU A 23 32.62 10.94 8.77
C LEU A 23 32.89 10.13 7.49
N ALA A 24 33.64 10.67 6.54
CA ALA A 24 34.02 9.97 5.32
C ALA A 24 34.95 8.78 5.61
N VAL A 25 35.88 8.94 6.57
CA VAL A 25 36.78 7.87 7.04
C VAL A 25 36.03 6.83 7.86
N ALA A 26 35.11 7.24 8.74
CA ALA A 26 34.24 6.34 9.50
C ALA A 26 33.25 5.59 8.58
N ALA A 27 32.68 6.26 7.57
CA ALA A 27 31.84 5.64 6.55
C ALA A 27 32.65 4.66 5.69
N GLY A 28 33.87 5.01 5.29
CA GLY A 28 34.77 4.13 4.54
C GLY A 28 35.22 2.88 5.32
N THR A 29 35.33 2.99 6.64
CA THR A 29 35.69 1.86 7.52
C THR A 29 34.49 1.02 7.98
N LEU A 30 33.29 1.60 8.07
CA LEU A 30 32.07 0.91 8.50
C LEU A 30 31.23 0.30 7.36
N LEU A 31 31.45 0.66 6.09
CA LEU A 31 30.59 0.26 4.96
C LEU A 31 31.24 -0.68 3.94
N GLY A 32 32.54 -1.00 4.05
CA GLY A 32 33.18 -2.05 3.24
C GLY A 32 33.03 -1.92 1.72
N ALA A 33 32.66 -0.75 1.20
CA ALA A 33 32.40 -0.52 -0.21
C ALA A 33 32.84 0.88 -0.63
N SER A 34 33.51 0.95 -1.77
CA SER A 34 33.85 2.16 -2.51
C SER A 34 32.59 2.80 -3.10
N ALA A 35 31.69 3.31 -2.27
CA ALA A 35 30.86 4.43 -2.72
C ALA A 35 31.81 5.61 -2.97
N GLY A 36 31.74 6.24 -4.13
CA GLY A 36 32.67 7.31 -4.51
C GLY A 36 32.79 8.33 -3.39
N ALA A 37 33.98 8.47 -2.81
CA ALA A 37 34.22 9.30 -1.63
C ALA A 37 33.79 10.77 -1.84
N ALA A 38 33.72 11.22 -3.10
CA ALA A 38 33.22 12.54 -3.50
C ALA A 38 31.71 12.71 -3.27
N ASP A 39 30.89 11.71 -3.60
CA ASP A 39 29.42 11.76 -3.48
C ASP A 39 28.96 11.76 -2.02
N LEU A 40 29.63 10.96 -1.18
CA LEU A 40 29.39 10.91 0.26
C LEU A 40 29.87 12.19 0.95
N SER A 41 31.01 12.74 0.52
CA SER A 41 31.51 14.02 1.02
C SER A 41 30.56 15.16 0.69
N ASP A 42 29.96 15.16 -0.49
CA ASP A 42 28.99 16.18 -0.92
C ASP A 42 27.65 16.08 -0.18
N LEU A 43 27.17 14.87 0.10
CA LEU A 43 25.95 14.66 0.89
C LEU A 43 26.15 15.08 2.35
N VAL A 44 27.28 14.68 2.96
CA VAL A 44 27.66 15.09 4.32
C VAL A 44 27.92 16.59 4.39
N ARG A 45 28.61 17.17 3.40
CA ARG A 45 28.85 18.61 3.31
C ARG A 45 27.53 19.38 3.25
N ARG A 46 26.59 18.99 2.38
CA ARG A 46 25.27 19.63 2.28
C ARG A 46 24.48 19.52 3.59
N ALA A 47 24.56 18.37 4.27
CA ALA A 47 23.89 18.17 5.54
C ALA A 47 24.51 18.99 6.70
N VAL A 48 25.84 19.17 6.69
CA VAL A 48 26.56 20.05 7.63
C VAL A 48 26.33 21.53 7.32
N GLU A 49 26.25 21.91 6.05
CA GLU A 49 25.92 23.28 5.61
C GLU A 49 24.49 23.67 6.00
N ALA A 50 23.55 22.71 5.96
CA ALA A 50 22.20 22.87 6.47
C ALA A 50 22.16 23.04 8.01
N ARG A 51 22.99 22.29 8.75
CA ARG A 51 23.16 22.42 10.21
C ARG A 51 23.71 23.80 10.62
N ASP A 52 24.71 24.28 9.89
CA ASP A 52 25.43 25.51 10.23
C ASP A 52 24.69 26.79 9.76
N GLY A 53 23.45 26.67 9.28
CA GLY A 53 22.56 27.81 8.98
C GLY A 53 23.03 28.71 7.83
N ARG A 54 23.84 28.18 6.90
CA ARG A 54 24.26 28.93 5.69
C ARG A 54 23.29 28.82 4.51
N ALA A 55 22.31 27.92 4.59
CA ALA A 55 21.07 28.13 3.86
C ALA A 55 20.27 29.15 4.65
N GLU A 56 20.02 30.34 4.07
CA GLU A 56 19.12 31.34 4.65
C GLU A 56 17.86 30.63 5.15
N ARG A 57 17.61 30.62 6.46
CA ARG A 57 16.26 30.40 6.95
C ARG A 57 15.46 31.58 6.43
N VAL A 58 14.72 31.35 5.35
CA VAL A 58 13.63 32.21 4.96
C VAL A 58 12.61 32.10 6.08
N ASP A 59 12.64 33.04 7.02
CA ASP A 59 11.58 33.20 8.02
C ASP A 59 10.25 33.29 7.24
N GLY A 60 9.39 32.29 7.43
CA GLY A 60 8.09 32.20 6.75
C GLY A 60 7.90 31.06 5.74
N ALA A 61 8.88 30.18 5.50
CA ALA A 61 8.61 28.95 4.74
C ALA A 61 7.62 28.04 5.51
N PRO A 62 6.52 27.57 4.89
CA PRO A 62 5.55 26.72 5.59
C PRO A 62 6.22 25.43 6.08
N SER A 63 5.99 25.10 7.35
CA SER A 63 6.46 23.85 7.95
C SER A 63 5.75 22.66 7.29
N LEU A 64 6.51 21.65 6.87
CA LEU A 64 5.97 20.39 6.34
C LEU A 64 5.04 19.75 7.36
N SER A 65 3.75 19.59 7.02
CA SER A 65 2.80 18.88 7.87
C SER A 65 3.08 17.38 7.89
N ARG A 66 2.58 16.68 8.90
CA ARG A 66 2.75 15.21 9.00
C ARG A 66 2.07 14.47 7.85
N ASP A 67 0.91 14.94 7.40
CA ASP A 67 0.19 14.37 6.26
C ASP A 67 0.97 14.53 4.96
N GLU A 68 1.53 15.71 4.70
CA GLU A 68 2.39 15.95 3.54
C GLU A 68 3.66 15.09 3.63
N ALA A 69 4.28 14.99 4.80
CA ALA A 69 5.43 14.11 5.02
C ALA A 69 5.10 12.64 4.74
N ALA A 70 3.94 12.16 5.20
CA ALA A 70 3.45 10.80 4.96
C ALA A 70 3.21 10.53 3.47
N GLN A 71 2.65 11.51 2.74
CA GLN A 71 2.45 11.41 1.29
C GLN A 71 3.78 11.37 0.53
N LEU A 72 4.74 12.24 0.88
CA LEU A 72 6.07 12.27 0.27
C LEU A 72 6.83 10.97 0.52
N TRP A 73 6.75 10.44 1.74
CA TRP A 73 7.31 9.15 2.11
C TRP A 73 6.69 7.99 1.31
N ASP A 74 5.36 7.93 1.23
CA ASP A 74 4.68 6.88 0.47
C ASP A 74 4.99 6.97 -1.04
N GLY A 75 5.11 8.17 -1.59
CA GLY A 75 5.59 8.41 -2.96
C GLY A 75 7.00 7.85 -3.17
N PHE A 76 7.95 8.23 -2.30
CA PHE A 76 9.32 7.72 -2.29
C PHE A 76 9.36 6.19 -2.26
N LEU A 77 8.69 5.61 -1.27
CA LEU A 77 8.73 4.17 -1.04
C LEU A 77 8.11 3.41 -2.22
N THR A 78 7.00 3.90 -2.75
CA THR A 78 6.35 3.30 -3.94
C THR A 78 7.29 3.32 -5.14
N SER A 79 7.97 4.43 -5.40
CA SER A 79 8.91 4.56 -6.53
C SER A 79 10.10 3.61 -6.40
N VAL A 80 10.73 3.56 -5.22
CA VAL A 80 11.87 2.68 -4.94
C VAL A 80 11.47 1.21 -5.03
N VAL A 81 10.36 0.83 -4.38
CA VAL A 81 9.87 -0.55 -4.35
C VAL A 81 9.42 -1.01 -5.74
N LYS A 82 8.72 -0.17 -6.51
CA LYS A 82 8.35 -0.47 -7.89
C LYS A 82 9.59 -0.73 -8.75
N ARG A 83 10.59 0.14 -8.67
CA ARG A 83 11.86 -0.02 -9.41
C ARG A 83 12.59 -1.30 -9.02
N ALA A 84 12.73 -1.56 -7.73
CA ALA A 84 13.34 -2.79 -7.23
C ALA A 84 12.58 -4.05 -7.65
N ALA A 85 11.25 -3.99 -7.71
CA ALA A 85 10.44 -5.13 -8.15
C ALA A 85 10.58 -5.41 -9.65
N GLN A 86 10.80 -4.37 -10.46
CA GLN A 86 11.08 -4.49 -11.90
C GLN A 86 12.43 -5.18 -12.14
N ASP A 87 13.42 -4.85 -11.32
CA ASP A 87 14.78 -5.40 -11.41
C ASP A 87 14.91 -6.77 -10.71
N ALA A 88 14.03 -7.12 -9.78
CA ALA A 88 14.08 -8.38 -9.04
C ALA A 88 13.95 -9.61 -9.97
N ALA A 89 14.88 -10.56 -9.84
CA ALA A 89 14.89 -11.76 -10.68
C ALA A 89 13.76 -12.74 -10.31
N THR A 90 13.44 -12.85 -9.01
CA THR A 90 12.50 -13.85 -8.49
C THR A 90 11.16 -13.24 -8.09
N GLU A 91 10.11 -14.06 -8.18
CA GLU A 91 8.79 -13.69 -7.64
C GLU A 91 8.80 -13.58 -6.10
N GLU A 92 9.73 -14.28 -5.45
CA GLU A 92 9.93 -14.22 -4.01
C GLU A 92 10.37 -12.82 -3.55
N LEU A 93 11.39 -12.25 -4.21
CA LEU A 93 11.85 -10.90 -3.91
C LEU A 93 10.76 -9.86 -4.19
N ARG A 94 10.01 -10.01 -5.29
CA ARG A 94 8.84 -9.15 -5.58
C ARG A 94 7.79 -9.23 -4.47
N ALA A 95 7.50 -10.43 -3.95
CA ALA A 95 6.56 -10.60 -2.85
C ALA A 95 7.07 -9.96 -1.55
N ASP A 96 8.36 -10.03 -1.26
CA ASP A 96 8.96 -9.40 -0.08
C ASP A 96 8.97 -7.87 -0.17
N LEU A 97 9.22 -7.33 -1.36
CA LEU A 97 9.12 -5.90 -1.66
C LEU A 97 7.69 -5.39 -1.49
N LEU A 98 6.69 -6.10 -2.02
CA LEU A 98 5.28 -5.77 -1.80
C LEU A 98 4.94 -5.84 -0.30
N ALA A 99 5.44 -6.85 0.41
CA ALA A 99 5.22 -6.99 1.84
C ALA A 99 5.79 -5.81 2.64
N ALA A 100 6.96 -5.30 2.23
CA ALA A 100 7.60 -4.13 2.83
C ALA A 100 6.76 -2.87 2.58
N LEU A 101 6.35 -2.62 1.33
CA LEU A 101 5.49 -1.49 0.96
C LEU A 101 4.16 -1.51 1.73
N LEU A 102 3.44 -2.63 1.72
CA LEU A 102 2.16 -2.74 2.40
C LEU A 102 2.34 -2.58 3.92
N GLY A 103 3.34 -3.25 4.50
CA GLY A 103 3.63 -3.15 5.93
C GLY A 103 3.92 -1.72 6.37
N ASP A 104 4.67 -0.97 5.58
CA ASP A 104 4.93 0.44 5.84
C ASP A 104 3.67 1.30 5.69
N ARG A 105 2.87 1.11 4.63
CA ARG A 105 1.60 1.84 4.48
C ARG A 105 0.64 1.64 5.65
N TYR A 106 0.56 0.43 6.21
CA TYR A 106 -0.20 0.19 7.44
C TYR A 106 0.34 0.96 8.64
N ALA A 107 1.66 1.17 8.75
CA ALA A 107 2.26 2.01 9.79
C ALA A 107 1.99 3.51 9.55
N VAL A 108 2.09 3.96 8.30
CA VAL A 108 1.83 5.35 7.89
C VAL A 108 0.37 5.76 8.08
N LEU A 109 -0.59 4.84 7.97
CA LEU A 109 -2.00 5.14 8.24
C LEU A 109 -2.22 5.85 9.59
N ALA A 110 -1.46 5.46 10.63
CA ALA A 110 -1.55 6.10 11.95
C ALA A 110 -1.11 7.57 11.96
N ALA A 111 -0.31 8.00 10.97
CA ALA A 111 0.15 9.38 10.84
C ALA A 111 -0.95 10.33 10.35
N PHE A 112 -1.85 9.83 9.47
CA PHE A 112 -2.94 10.61 8.87
C PHE A 112 -4.06 10.99 9.85
N ASP A 113 -4.13 10.33 11.01
CA ASP A 113 -5.19 10.56 12.00
C ASP A 113 -4.78 11.57 13.10
N SER A 114 -3.62 12.23 12.98
CA SER A 114 -3.04 13.05 14.06
C SER A 114 -3.12 14.57 13.82
N ALA A 115 -3.34 15.34 14.89
CA ALA A 115 -3.33 16.82 14.85
C ALA A 115 -1.91 17.44 14.97
N GLU A 116 -0.88 16.62 15.00
CA GLU A 116 0.52 17.03 15.18
C GLU A 116 1.11 17.61 13.89
N ARG A 117 1.93 18.67 14.02
CA ARG A 117 2.36 19.49 12.87
C ARG A 117 3.81 19.31 12.44
N ASP A 118 4.66 18.63 13.22
CA ASP A 118 6.09 18.50 12.90
C ASP A 118 6.34 17.32 11.93
N GLY A 119 5.97 17.51 10.67
CA GLY A 119 6.14 16.50 9.63
C GLY A 119 7.59 16.22 9.28
N ALA A 120 8.49 17.20 9.44
CA ALA A 120 9.92 17.00 9.20
C ALA A 120 10.54 16.04 10.23
N ARG A 121 10.19 16.20 11.51
CA ARG A 121 10.60 15.24 12.55
C ARG A 121 10.01 13.86 12.28
N TRP A 122 8.70 13.79 12.02
CA TRP A 122 8.04 12.52 11.75
C TRP A 122 8.66 11.79 10.55
N LEU A 123 8.94 12.48 9.44
CA LEU A 123 9.56 11.87 8.25
C LEU A 123 10.89 11.22 8.59
N ALA A 124 11.70 11.90 9.40
CA ALA A 124 13.02 11.44 9.75
C ALA A 124 13.01 10.30 10.80
N GLU A 125 12.04 10.30 11.72
CA GLU A 125 11.80 9.17 12.64
C GLU A 125 11.26 7.95 11.89
N HIS A 126 10.24 8.14 11.04
CA HIS A 126 9.64 7.08 10.24
C HIS A 126 10.64 6.44 9.27
N PHE A 127 11.54 7.24 8.67
CA PHE A 127 12.67 6.70 7.90
C PHE A 127 13.50 5.71 8.72
N GLN A 128 13.87 6.05 9.96
CA GLN A 128 14.68 5.16 10.81
C GLN A 128 13.95 3.87 11.17
N ASP A 129 12.64 3.96 11.40
CA ASP A 129 11.83 2.80 11.77
C ASP A 129 11.59 1.86 10.57
N ALA A 130 11.37 2.42 9.39
CA ALA A 130 11.05 1.66 8.19
C ALA A 130 12.28 1.14 7.43
N TRP A 131 13.40 1.86 7.49
CA TRP A 131 14.58 1.59 6.67
C TRP A 131 15.18 0.19 6.85
N PRO A 132 15.37 -0.35 8.08
CA PRO A 132 16.03 -1.65 8.27
C PRO A 132 15.34 -2.79 7.52
N ARG A 133 14.00 -2.75 7.41
CA ARG A 133 13.24 -3.74 6.67
C ARG A 133 13.41 -3.60 5.16
N LEU A 134 13.44 -2.36 4.66
CA LEU A 134 13.62 -2.09 3.23
C LEU A 134 15.04 -2.42 2.78
N ASP A 135 16.04 -2.04 3.57
CA ASP A 135 17.46 -2.28 3.35
C ASP A 135 17.74 -3.77 3.07
N GLY A 136 17.30 -4.65 3.96
CA GLY A 136 17.56 -6.09 3.81
C GLY A 136 16.89 -6.73 2.59
N VAL A 137 15.76 -6.18 2.10
CA VAL A 137 15.14 -6.68 0.86
C VAL A 137 15.87 -6.14 -0.37
N LEU A 138 16.22 -4.86 -0.38
CA LEU A 138 16.93 -4.22 -1.48
C LEU A 138 18.37 -4.73 -1.64
N ASP A 139 19.05 -5.10 -0.56
CA ASP A 139 20.39 -5.69 -0.58
C ASP A 139 20.39 -7.09 -1.23
N ARG A 140 19.35 -7.91 -0.95
CA ARG A 140 19.15 -9.18 -1.65
C ARG A 140 18.86 -8.99 -3.14
N VAL A 141 18.04 -8.00 -3.50
CA VAL A 141 17.83 -7.63 -4.91
C VAL A 141 19.17 -7.29 -5.56
N ALA A 142 19.98 -6.42 -4.94
CA ALA A 142 21.27 -6.01 -5.47
C ALA A 142 22.25 -7.16 -5.71
N THR A 143 22.18 -8.22 -4.89
CA THR A 143 23.06 -9.40 -5.00
C THR A 143 22.76 -10.24 -6.24
N GLU A 144 21.52 -10.20 -6.75
CA GLU A 144 21.09 -10.96 -7.93
C GLU A 144 21.23 -10.17 -9.23
N LEU A 145 21.66 -8.90 -9.17
CA LEU A 145 21.73 -8.01 -10.33
C LEU A 145 23.08 -8.07 -11.08
N PRO A 146 23.08 -7.76 -12.39
CA PRO A 146 24.32 -7.54 -13.13
C PRO A 146 25.20 -6.44 -12.51
N PRO A 147 26.53 -6.50 -12.65
CA PRO A 147 27.46 -5.63 -11.93
C PRO A 147 27.16 -4.12 -12.00
N GLU A 148 26.75 -3.62 -13.16
CA GLU A 148 26.44 -2.20 -13.36
C GLU A 148 25.20 -1.75 -12.57
N THR A 149 24.09 -2.49 -12.66
CA THR A 149 22.87 -2.19 -11.92
C THR A 149 23.07 -2.43 -10.42
N ALA A 150 23.80 -3.49 -10.05
CA ALA A 150 24.17 -3.76 -8.67
C ALA A 150 24.98 -2.60 -8.06
N SER A 151 25.87 -1.95 -8.82
CA SER A 151 26.62 -0.78 -8.33
C SER A 151 25.70 0.38 -7.92
N ARG A 152 24.71 0.71 -8.76
CA ARG A 152 23.73 1.77 -8.45
C ARG A 152 22.93 1.46 -7.18
N TYR A 153 22.50 0.21 -7.01
CA TYR A 153 21.83 -0.23 -5.78
C TYR A 153 22.76 -0.16 -4.56
N ARG A 154 24.03 -0.56 -4.68
CA ARG A 154 24.99 -0.47 -3.59
C ARG A 154 25.26 0.98 -3.17
N GLU A 155 25.38 1.90 -4.13
CA GLU A 155 25.53 3.33 -3.86
C GLU A 155 24.29 3.92 -3.17
N PHE A 156 23.10 3.54 -3.64
CA PHE A 156 21.83 3.87 -3.00
C PHE A 156 21.77 3.38 -1.55
N LEU A 157 22.05 2.09 -1.31
CA LEU A 157 22.04 1.49 0.01
C LEU A 157 23.10 2.12 0.93
N ALA A 158 24.32 2.35 0.44
CA ALA A 158 25.37 3.00 1.20
C ALA A 158 24.98 4.42 1.62
N SER A 159 24.36 5.19 0.71
CA SER A 159 23.89 6.56 1.00
C SER A 159 22.81 6.57 2.08
N ALA A 160 21.86 5.65 1.99
CA ALA A 160 20.76 5.56 2.95
C ALA A 160 21.20 5.02 4.32
N ARG A 161 22.07 4.01 4.36
CA ARG A 161 22.71 3.51 5.60
C ARG A 161 23.53 4.60 6.29
N LEU A 162 24.18 5.49 5.52
CA LEU A 162 24.86 6.65 6.09
C LEU A 162 23.86 7.63 6.72
N LEU A 163 22.76 7.94 6.05
CA LEU A 163 21.69 8.80 6.61
C LEU A 163 21.12 8.21 7.91
N GLU A 164 20.82 6.91 7.91
CA GLU A 164 20.34 6.17 9.08
C GLU A 164 21.33 6.27 10.25
N LYS A 165 22.60 5.88 10.03
CA LYS A 165 23.65 5.87 11.06
C LYS A 165 23.96 7.26 11.58
N ALA A 166 24.13 8.24 10.68
CA ALA A 166 24.48 9.59 11.08
C ALA A 166 23.38 10.24 11.93
N ARG A 167 22.11 9.88 11.71
CA ARG A 167 21.02 10.28 12.59
C ARG A 167 21.03 9.52 13.93
N ALA A 168 21.28 8.21 13.92
CA ALA A 168 21.39 7.43 15.16
C ALA A 168 22.51 7.94 16.10
N TYR A 169 23.59 8.49 15.54
CA TYR A 169 24.66 9.14 16.30
C TYR A 169 24.42 10.63 16.62
N GLY A 170 23.28 11.20 16.22
CA GLY A 170 22.96 12.62 16.42
C GLY A 170 23.84 13.58 15.60
N TRP A 171 24.50 13.10 14.54
CA TRP A 171 25.33 13.93 13.66
C TRP A 171 24.51 14.76 12.67
N LEU A 172 23.24 14.38 12.47
CA LEU A 172 22.30 15.00 11.54
C LEU A 172 21.00 15.38 12.25
N ASP A 173 20.54 16.61 12.01
CA ASP A 173 19.22 17.07 12.45
C ASP A 173 18.09 16.44 11.59
N ALA A 174 16.83 16.62 12.01
CA ALA A 174 15.66 16.17 11.25
C ALA A 174 15.64 16.65 9.79
N GLY A 175 16.22 17.82 9.49
CA GLY A 175 16.34 18.35 8.13
C GLY A 175 17.23 17.53 7.19
N ALA A 176 18.01 16.55 7.69
CA ALA A 176 18.83 15.71 6.83
C ALA A 176 18.02 14.64 6.08
N THR A 177 16.90 14.19 6.64
CA THR A 177 15.89 13.40 5.90
C THR A 177 14.85 14.36 5.33
N SER A 178 15.30 15.25 4.46
CA SER A 178 14.41 16.19 3.76
C SER A 178 13.80 15.55 2.51
N PRO A 179 12.71 16.12 1.97
CA PRO A 179 12.20 15.74 0.66
C PRO A 179 13.27 15.85 -0.45
N ALA A 180 14.20 16.80 -0.37
CA ALA A 180 15.30 16.88 -1.33
C ALA A 180 16.24 15.67 -1.22
N ALA A 181 16.61 15.28 0.01
CA ALA A 181 17.47 14.12 0.25
C ALA A 181 16.82 12.80 -0.20
N LEU A 182 15.52 12.60 0.05
CA LEU A 182 14.79 11.41 -0.41
C LEU A 182 14.71 11.34 -1.94
N ARG A 183 14.51 12.50 -2.60
CA ARG A 183 14.51 12.59 -4.06
C ARG A 183 15.88 12.25 -4.64
N ASP A 184 16.95 12.87 -4.13
CA ASP A 184 18.34 12.57 -4.54
C ASP A 184 18.67 11.09 -4.34
N LEU A 185 18.22 10.50 -3.23
CA LEU A 185 18.40 9.08 -2.95
C LEU A 185 17.68 8.22 -4.00
N ALA A 186 16.37 8.42 -4.23
CA ALA A 186 15.59 7.62 -5.18
C ALA A 186 16.16 7.70 -6.61
N LEU A 187 16.61 8.88 -7.05
CA LEU A 187 17.16 9.10 -8.38
C LEU A 187 18.44 8.30 -8.69
N ARG A 188 19.10 7.71 -7.68
CA ARG A 188 20.27 6.84 -7.89
C ARG A 188 19.92 5.51 -8.57
N ILE A 189 18.69 5.00 -8.37
CA ILE A 189 18.25 3.72 -8.95
C ILE A 189 17.16 3.88 -10.02
N LEU A 190 16.53 5.05 -10.08
CA LEU A 190 15.49 5.34 -11.07
C LEU A 190 16.09 5.71 -12.44
N PRO A 191 15.43 5.31 -13.54
CA PRO A 191 15.83 5.74 -14.89
C PRO A 191 15.84 7.26 -15.03
N GLN A 192 16.74 7.78 -15.87
CA GLN A 192 16.72 9.21 -16.23
C GLN A 192 15.38 9.60 -16.86
N GLY A 193 14.87 10.77 -16.49
CA GLY A 193 13.56 11.27 -16.97
C GLY A 193 12.35 10.66 -16.26
N SER A 194 12.56 9.86 -15.21
CA SER A 194 11.45 9.40 -14.35
C SER A 194 10.67 10.59 -13.77
N PRO A 195 9.34 10.46 -13.56
CA PRO A 195 8.57 11.45 -12.81
C PRO A 195 9.15 11.69 -11.42
N ASP A 196 8.74 12.78 -10.76
CA ASP A 196 9.16 13.08 -9.39
C ASP A 196 8.91 11.87 -8.47
N PRO A 197 9.96 11.26 -7.88
CA PRO A 197 9.83 10.05 -7.09
C PRO A 197 9.06 10.26 -5.78
N LEU A 198 8.81 11.51 -5.36
CA LEU A 198 8.01 11.83 -4.19
C LEU A 198 6.54 12.10 -4.51
N ARG A 199 6.14 12.08 -5.78
CA ARG A 199 4.76 12.36 -6.19
C ARG A 199 3.82 11.31 -5.58
N TYR A 200 2.87 11.77 -4.78
CA TYR A 200 1.75 10.97 -4.31
C TYR A 200 0.66 10.95 -5.38
N ASP A 201 0.34 9.76 -5.91
CA ASP A 201 -0.65 9.61 -6.99
C ASP A 201 -1.72 8.56 -6.64
N ALA A 202 -2.99 8.94 -6.63
CA ALA A 202 -4.07 8.01 -6.30
C ALA A 202 -4.48 7.11 -7.49
N ALA A 203 -4.03 7.41 -8.72
CA ALA A 203 -4.41 6.66 -9.91
C ALA A 203 -3.87 5.23 -9.89
N VAL A 204 -4.57 4.32 -10.56
CA VAL A 204 -4.09 2.95 -10.79
C VAL A 204 -2.83 3.02 -11.65
N ASP A 205 -1.77 2.37 -11.19
CA ASP A 205 -0.49 2.24 -11.89
C ASP A 205 -0.41 0.83 -12.53
N PRO A 206 -0.55 0.72 -13.87
CA PRO A 206 -0.54 -0.57 -14.55
C PRO A 206 0.77 -1.34 -14.38
N GLU A 207 1.90 -0.64 -14.30
CA GLU A 207 3.21 -1.28 -14.11
C GLU A 207 3.36 -1.79 -12.67
N LEU A 208 2.83 -1.06 -11.68
CA LEU A 208 2.79 -1.51 -10.29
C LEU A 208 1.94 -2.79 -10.16
N ARG A 209 0.78 -2.84 -10.81
CA ARG A 209 -0.05 -4.06 -10.86
C ARG A 209 0.67 -5.21 -11.55
N ALA A 210 1.29 -4.95 -12.69
CA ALA A 210 1.99 -5.97 -13.47
C ALA A 210 3.18 -6.56 -12.69
N VAL A 211 4.03 -5.71 -12.12
CA VAL A 211 5.25 -6.15 -11.43
C VAL A 211 4.94 -6.97 -10.18
N PHE A 212 3.84 -6.71 -9.50
CA PHE A 212 3.41 -7.49 -8.33
C PHE A 212 2.44 -8.62 -8.64
N GLY A 213 2.16 -8.88 -9.93
CA GLY A 213 1.38 -10.03 -10.36
C GLY A 213 -0.14 -9.91 -10.16
N PHE A 214 -0.66 -8.67 -10.06
CA PHE A 214 -2.09 -8.36 -10.07
C PHE A 214 -2.66 -8.33 -11.51
N GLY A 215 -1.80 -8.39 -12.53
CA GLY A 215 -2.21 -8.39 -13.94
C GLY A 215 -2.70 -7.01 -14.41
N GLY A 216 -3.59 -6.99 -15.41
CA GLY A 216 -4.17 -5.77 -15.95
C GLY A 216 -5.06 -5.04 -14.93
N ALA A 217 -5.53 -3.83 -15.28
CA ALA A 217 -6.53 -3.14 -14.49
C ALA A 217 -7.79 -4.01 -14.34
N LEU A 218 -8.47 -3.91 -13.20
CA LEU A 218 -9.79 -4.50 -13.05
C LEU A 218 -10.76 -3.87 -14.07
N PRO A 219 -11.82 -4.59 -14.49
CA PRO A 219 -12.84 -4.02 -15.36
C PRO A 219 -13.40 -2.71 -14.80
N GLU A 220 -13.77 -1.80 -15.70
CA GLU A 220 -14.35 -0.51 -15.32
C GLU A 220 -15.53 -0.69 -14.35
N PRO A 221 -15.65 0.16 -13.30
CA PRO A 221 -16.72 0.05 -12.32
C PRO A 221 -18.11 0.23 -12.95
N VAL A 222 -19.07 -0.59 -12.52
CA VAL A 222 -20.48 -0.41 -12.86
C VAL A 222 -21.07 0.65 -11.92
N ALA A 223 -21.48 1.81 -12.46
CA ALA A 223 -22.01 2.90 -11.66
C ALA A 223 -23.27 2.48 -10.87
N SER A 224 -23.29 2.78 -9.57
CA SER A 224 -24.48 2.62 -8.74
C SER A 224 -25.45 3.78 -8.96
N PRO A 225 -26.72 3.53 -9.30
CA PRO A 225 -27.74 4.57 -9.40
C PRO A 225 -28.15 5.13 -8.02
N LEU A 226 -27.72 4.50 -6.92
CA LEU A 226 -28.07 4.92 -5.56
C LEU A 226 -27.16 6.02 -5.02
N LEU A 227 -25.98 6.15 -5.59
CA LEU A 227 -25.05 7.20 -5.21
C LEU A 227 -25.36 8.43 -6.04
N ASP A 228 -25.57 9.57 -5.38
CA ASP A 228 -25.62 10.85 -6.08
C ASP A 228 -24.34 11.01 -6.90
N ALA A 229 -24.45 11.59 -8.10
CA ALA A 229 -23.29 12.04 -8.87
C ALA A 229 -22.61 13.20 -8.13
N THR A 230 -21.98 12.91 -7.00
CA THR A 230 -21.13 13.86 -6.31
C THR A 230 -19.80 13.85 -7.06
N PRO A 231 -19.32 15.02 -7.53
CA PRO A 231 -17.97 15.08 -8.07
C PRO A 231 -17.02 14.58 -6.97
N PRO A 232 -16.02 13.75 -7.32
CA PRO A 232 -15.12 13.18 -6.33
C PRO A 232 -14.53 14.32 -5.50
N THR A 233 -14.69 14.22 -4.18
CA THR A 233 -14.12 15.14 -3.20
C THR A 233 -12.66 15.38 -3.53
N ALA A 234 -12.31 16.65 -3.73
CA ALA A 234 -11.01 17.12 -4.16
C ALA A 234 -9.87 16.59 -3.29
N PHE A 235 -9.20 15.55 -3.78
CA PHE A 235 -7.75 15.48 -3.70
C PHE A 235 -7.23 15.98 -5.05
N LEU A 236 -6.68 17.19 -5.02
CA LEU A 236 -6.13 18.01 -6.12
C LEU A 236 -5.92 17.28 -7.46
N VAL A 237 -6.94 17.26 -8.33
CA VAL A 237 -6.80 16.86 -9.72
C VAL A 237 -6.58 18.12 -10.55
N SER A 238 -5.45 18.18 -11.26
CA SER A 238 -5.07 19.32 -12.10
C SER A 238 -6.14 19.58 -13.19
N PRO A 239 -6.49 20.85 -13.50
CA PRO A 239 -7.54 21.22 -14.46
C PRO A 239 -7.37 20.63 -15.87
N LEU A 240 -6.15 20.21 -16.24
CA LEU A 240 -5.85 19.65 -17.56
C LEU A 240 -6.42 18.24 -17.80
N ALA A 241 -6.74 17.48 -16.74
CA ALA A 241 -7.30 16.13 -16.88
C ALA A 241 -8.77 16.13 -17.35
N VAL A 242 -9.50 17.22 -17.09
CA VAL A 242 -10.92 17.35 -17.44
C VAL A 242 -11.10 17.59 -18.95
N LEU A 243 -10.17 18.32 -19.59
CA LEU A 243 -10.23 18.60 -21.02
C LEU A 243 -9.84 17.39 -21.88
N ALA A 244 -9.00 16.48 -21.38
CA ALA A 244 -8.63 15.26 -22.10
C ALA A 244 -9.79 14.27 -22.25
N ARG A 245 -10.74 14.24 -21.31
CA ARG A 245 -11.93 13.37 -21.36
C ARG A 245 -13.01 13.84 -22.34
N LEU A 246 -13.05 15.14 -22.65
CA LEU A 246 -13.99 15.69 -23.64
C LEU A 246 -13.54 15.50 -25.09
N ALA A 247 -12.27 15.13 -25.31
CA ALA A 247 -11.72 14.89 -26.65
C ALA A 247 -11.88 13.44 -27.14
N GLN A 248 -12.32 12.50 -26.29
CA GLN A 248 -12.43 11.07 -26.64
C GLN A 248 -13.87 10.59 -26.90
N SER A 249 -14.88 11.47 -26.78
CA SER A 249 -16.29 11.15 -27.05
C SER A 249 -16.65 11.36 -28.52
N GLY A 250 -15.89 10.76 -29.43
CA GLY A 250 -16.06 10.94 -30.88
C GLY A 250 -15.98 9.64 -31.65
N GLY A 251 -17.13 8.95 -31.75
CA GLY A 251 -17.43 8.01 -32.83
C GLY A 251 -17.04 6.55 -32.62
N ASP A 252 -18.00 5.74 -32.18
CA ASP A 252 -18.19 4.36 -32.67
C ASP A 252 -19.65 3.97 -32.42
N TRP A 253 -20.50 4.40 -33.34
CA TRP A 253 -21.89 4.00 -33.45
C TRP A 253 -21.97 3.08 -34.67
N LEU A 254 -22.61 1.92 -34.50
CA LEU A 254 -22.96 0.91 -35.53
C LEU A 254 -21.98 -0.25 -35.75
N VAL A 255 -21.87 -1.15 -34.76
CA VAL A 255 -21.77 -2.60 -35.03
C VAL A 255 -22.69 -3.34 -34.05
N PRO A 256 -23.76 -4.02 -34.50
CA PRO A 256 -24.56 -4.87 -33.62
C PRO A 256 -23.75 -6.12 -33.30
N SER A 257 -23.24 -6.22 -32.07
CA SER A 257 -22.68 -7.46 -31.57
C SER A 257 -23.82 -8.42 -31.26
N ALA A 258 -23.97 -9.46 -32.08
CA ALA A 258 -24.92 -10.55 -31.84
C ALA A 258 -24.53 -11.26 -30.53
N HIS A 259 -25.36 -11.12 -29.50
CA HIS A 259 -25.19 -11.86 -28.26
C HIS A 259 -25.88 -13.21 -28.41
N ALA A 260 -25.08 -14.26 -28.57
CA ALA A 260 -25.54 -15.62 -28.39
C ALA A 260 -25.95 -15.80 -26.92
N ALA A 261 -27.20 -16.23 -26.68
CA ALA A 261 -27.67 -16.59 -25.35
C ALA A 261 -26.91 -17.83 -24.87
N ALA A 262 -25.81 -17.63 -24.16
CA ALA A 262 -25.22 -18.67 -23.34
C ALA A 262 -26.02 -18.73 -22.03
N SER A 263 -26.62 -19.88 -21.74
CA SER A 263 -27.04 -20.22 -20.38
C SER A 263 -25.79 -20.29 -19.49
N GLY A 264 -25.39 -19.14 -18.95
CA GLY A 264 -24.16 -18.96 -18.20
C GLY A 264 -24.30 -17.81 -17.21
N TRP A 265 -23.51 -17.87 -16.14
CA TRP A 265 -23.45 -16.86 -15.09
C TRP A 265 -23.25 -15.45 -15.67
N ASP A 266 -24.29 -14.61 -15.61
CA ASP A 266 -24.24 -13.22 -16.05
C ASP A 266 -23.84 -12.31 -14.87
N TRP A 267 -22.53 -12.22 -14.66
CA TRP A 267 -21.94 -11.38 -13.62
C TRP A 267 -22.38 -9.91 -13.74
N HIS A 268 -22.52 -9.38 -14.96
CA HIS A 268 -22.84 -7.96 -15.16
C HIS A 268 -24.28 -7.64 -14.74
N THR A 269 -25.24 -8.49 -15.11
CA THR A 269 -26.64 -8.34 -14.65
C THR A 269 -26.75 -8.49 -13.13
N LEU A 270 -26.04 -9.46 -12.55
CA LEU A 270 -26.02 -9.65 -11.10
C LEU A 270 -25.47 -8.42 -10.36
N VAL A 271 -24.34 -7.88 -10.81
CA VAL A 271 -23.73 -6.69 -10.20
C VAL A 271 -24.56 -5.43 -10.42
N THR A 272 -25.14 -5.24 -11.61
CA THR A 272 -26.06 -4.12 -11.86
C THR A 272 -27.22 -4.13 -10.88
N ARG A 273 -27.81 -5.31 -10.63
CA ARG A 273 -28.88 -5.47 -9.64
C ARG A 273 -28.39 -5.14 -8.23
N LEU A 274 -27.25 -5.70 -7.81
CA LEU A 274 -26.69 -5.47 -6.47
C LEU A 274 -26.31 -4.00 -6.24
N ASN A 275 -25.81 -3.29 -7.27
CA ASN A 275 -25.48 -1.86 -7.21
C ASN A 275 -26.70 -0.96 -7.06
N SER A 276 -27.92 -1.49 -7.27
CA SER A 276 -29.18 -0.78 -7.08
C SER A 276 -29.88 -1.10 -5.75
N TRP A 277 -29.24 -1.85 -4.84
CA TRP A 277 -29.91 -2.38 -3.65
C TRP A 277 -29.17 -2.05 -2.34
N VAL A 278 -29.87 -1.37 -1.42
CA VAL A 278 -29.54 -1.34 0.02
C VAL A 278 -30.57 -2.20 0.77
N PRO A 279 -30.24 -3.44 1.18
CA PRO A 279 -31.22 -4.32 1.80
C PRO A 279 -31.69 -3.81 3.16
N ALA A 280 -33.01 -3.79 3.38
CA ALA A 280 -33.64 -3.36 4.62
C ALA A 280 -34.27 -4.53 5.40
N GLY A 281 -33.75 -4.77 6.61
CA GLY A 281 -34.26 -5.79 7.52
C GLY A 281 -34.02 -7.24 7.07
N SER A 282 -34.48 -8.19 7.88
CA SER A 282 -34.15 -9.61 7.70
C SER A 282 -34.79 -10.25 6.45
N LYS A 283 -35.90 -9.71 5.95
CA LYS A 283 -36.58 -10.24 4.75
C LYS A 283 -35.78 -9.95 3.49
N GLU A 284 -35.43 -8.68 3.24
CA GLU A 284 -34.63 -8.34 2.06
C GLU A 284 -33.23 -8.95 2.14
N MET A 285 -32.64 -9.04 3.34
CA MET A 285 -31.35 -9.73 3.51
C MET A 285 -31.40 -11.21 3.09
N ARG A 286 -32.53 -11.91 3.28
CA ARG A 286 -32.71 -13.29 2.79
C ARG A 286 -32.67 -13.40 1.27
N GLU A 287 -33.10 -12.36 0.57
CA GLU A 287 -33.13 -12.31 -0.89
C GLU A 287 -31.80 -11.79 -1.46
N TYR A 288 -31.16 -10.85 -0.75
CA TYR A 288 -29.91 -10.21 -1.13
C TYR A 288 -28.69 -11.12 -0.96
N LEU A 289 -28.60 -11.84 0.16
CA LEU A 289 -27.40 -12.63 0.50
C LEU A 289 -27.05 -13.71 -0.54
N PRO A 290 -28.00 -14.51 -1.07
CA PRO A 290 -27.68 -15.49 -2.10
C PRO A 290 -27.04 -14.86 -3.34
N LEU A 291 -27.47 -13.66 -3.73
CA LEU A 291 -26.93 -12.93 -4.89
C LEU A 291 -25.50 -12.44 -4.66
N VAL A 292 -25.20 -11.90 -3.48
CA VAL A 292 -23.82 -11.52 -3.12
C VAL A 292 -22.91 -12.74 -3.04
N THR A 293 -23.40 -13.83 -2.44
CA THR A 293 -22.64 -15.08 -2.35
C THR A 293 -22.38 -15.68 -3.73
N GLU A 294 -23.34 -15.65 -4.63
CA GLU A 294 -23.16 -16.07 -6.03
C GLU A 294 -22.09 -15.21 -6.73
N MET A 295 -22.17 -13.88 -6.59
CA MET A 295 -21.18 -12.95 -7.14
C MET A 295 -19.77 -13.24 -6.62
N LEU A 296 -19.62 -13.44 -5.31
CA LEU A 296 -18.33 -13.71 -4.66
C LEU A 296 -17.78 -15.10 -5.01
N ARG A 297 -18.62 -16.13 -5.09
CA ARG A 297 -18.21 -17.48 -5.51
C ARG A 297 -17.70 -17.48 -6.94
N GLY A 298 -18.42 -16.86 -7.86
CA GLY A 298 -17.97 -16.74 -9.25
C GLY A 298 -16.69 -15.89 -9.36
N THR A 299 -16.59 -14.80 -8.60
CA THR A 299 -15.36 -13.99 -8.52
C THR A 299 -14.16 -14.83 -8.06
N ALA A 300 -14.29 -15.54 -6.94
CA ALA A 300 -13.24 -16.41 -6.42
C ALA A 300 -12.86 -17.52 -7.43
N HIS A 301 -13.84 -18.08 -8.13
CA HIS A 301 -13.60 -19.06 -9.18
C HIS A 301 -12.73 -18.50 -10.30
N THR A 302 -13.14 -17.39 -10.92
CA THR A 302 -12.37 -16.77 -12.02
C THR A 302 -10.93 -16.41 -11.65
N LEU A 303 -10.69 -16.02 -10.39
CA LEU A 303 -9.35 -15.66 -9.92
C LEU A 303 -8.48 -16.88 -9.61
N ALA A 304 -9.02 -17.94 -9.01
CA ALA A 304 -8.21 -19.03 -8.48
C ALA A 304 -8.15 -20.29 -9.35
N GLU A 305 -9.06 -20.48 -10.32
CA GLU A 305 -9.22 -21.72 -11.11
C GLU A 305 -7.93 -22.23 -11.77
N ARG A 306 -6.98 -21.34 -12.10
CA ARG A 306 -5.69 -21.71 -12.73
C ARG A 306 -4.46 -21.34 -11.90
N ARG A 307 -4.67 -20.97 -10.64
CA ARG A 307 -3.78 -20.09 -9.89
C ARG A 307 -3.55 -20.52 -8.44
N LEU A 308 -4.39 -21.42 -7.91
CA LEU A 308 -4.19 -22.14 -6.66
C LEU A 308 -4.28 -23.66 -6.91
N PRO A 309 -3.57 -24.50 -6.12
CA PRO A 309 -3.84 -25.93 -6.07
C PRO A 309 -5.31 -26.21 -5.76
N ALA A 310 -5.90 -27.23 -6.38
CA ALA A 310 -7.32 -27.57 -6.23
C ALA A 310 -7.73 -27.78 -4.75
N GLU A 311 -6.84 -28.39 -3.96
CA GLU A 311 -7.01 -28.59 -2.51
C GLU A 311 -7.16 -27.30 -1.69
N HIS A 312 -6.71 -26.15 -2.21
CA HIS A 312 -6.82 -24.85 -1.54
C HIS A 312 -7.97 -23.99 -2.10
N PHE A 313 -8.63 -24.43 -3.16
CA PHE A 313 -9.66 -23.64 -3.84
C PHE A 313 -10.89 -23.42 -2.96
N ASP A 314 -11.39 -24.47 -2.30
CA ASP A 314 -12.55 -24.36 -1.43
C ASP A 314 -12.27 -23.45 -0.22
N ILE A 315 -11.06 -23.54 0.35
CA ILE A 315 -10.61 -22.66 1.44
C ILE A 315 -10.63 -21.20 0.97
N TYR A 316 -10.08 -20.93 -0.21
CA TYR A 316 -10.07 -19.57 -0.77
C TYR A 316 -11.48 -19.05 -1.06
N ARG A 317 -12.36 -19.87 -1.66
CA ARG A 317 -13.75 -19.50 -1.93
C ARG A 317 -14.50 -19.16 -0.64
N ASN A 318 -14.40 -20.01 0.37
CA ASN A 318 -15.05 -19.80 1.67
C ASN A 318 -14.48 -18.57 2.38
N LEU A 319 -13.15 -18.37 2.31
CA LEU A 319 -12.48 -17.19 2.83
C LEU A 319 -13.04 -15.88 2.23
N VAL A 320 -13.21 -15.79 0.91
CA VAL A 320 -13.75 -14.58 0.27
C VAL A 320 -15.14 -14.21 0.81
N ILE A 321 -16.03 -15.20 0.94
CA ILE A 321 -17.39 -14.99 1.46
C ILE A 321 -17.37 -14.60 2.95
N ALA A 322 -16.56 -15.31 3.75
CA ALA A 322 -16.41 -15.04 5.18
C ALA A 322 -15.79 -13.66 5.46
N THR A 323 -14.87 -13.20 4.61
CA THR A 323 -14.31 -11.84 4.70
C THR A 323 -15.38 -10.79 4.42
N ALA A 324 -16.19 -10.94 3.37
CA ALA A 324 -17.28 -10.00 3.10
C ALA A 324 -18.30 -9.93 4.28
N TRP A 325 -18.56 -11.07 4.92
CA TRP A 325 -19.36 -11.10 6.15
C TRP A 325 -18.68 -10.34 7.28
N GLN A 326 -17.42 -10.65 7.56
CA GLN A 326 -16.66 -10.07 8.67
C GLN A 326 -16.50 -8.56 8.53
N GLU A 327 -16.28 -8.07 7.31
CA GLU A 327 -15.91 -6.68 7.05
C GLU A 327 -17.12 -5.74 6.93
N SER A 328 -18.21 -6.17 6.28
CA SER A 328 -19.35 -5.28 6.00
C SER A 328 -20.71 -5.91 6.23
N CYS A 329 -20.74 -7.16 6.67
CA CYS A 329 -21.95 -7.97 6.73
C CYS A 329 -22.58 -8.14 5.34
N TRP A 330 -21.72 -8.40 4.35
CA TRP A 330 -22.05 -8.53 2.92
C TRP A 330 -22.60 -7.27 2.24
N ARG A 331 -22.51 -6.09 2.87
CA ARG A 331 -23.10 -4.86 2.33
C ARG A 331 -22.05 -3.98 1.66
N GLN A 332 -22.33 -3.56 0.43
CA GLN A 332 -21.58 -2.46 -0.19
C GLN A 332 -22.05 -1.10 0.33
N TYR A 333 -23.36 -0.93 0.51
CA TYR A 333 -23.98 0.37 0.83
C TYR A 333 -24.77 0.32 2.13
N GLU A 334 -24.91 1.47 2.75
CA GLU A 334 -25.76 1.73 3.90
C GLU A 334 -26.56 3.02 3.70
N LYS A 335 -27.69 3.13 4.40
CA LYS A 335 -28.41 4.40 4.54
C LYS A 335 -27.98 5.07 5.83
N LYS A 336 -27.37 6.25 5.74
CA LYS A 336 -26.96 7.05 6.90
C LYS A 336 -27.48 8.47 6.75
N ALA A 337 -28.16 8.99 7.77
CA ALA A 337 -28.78 10.32 7.75
C ALA A 337 -29.66 10.58 6.50
N GLY A 338 -30.37 9.55 6.02
CA GLY A 338 -31.25 9.64 4.85
C GLY A 338 -30.56 9.53 3.48
N GLN A 339 -29.22 9.46 3.43
CA GLN A 339 -28.46 9.31 2.19
C GLN A 339 -27.88 7.90 2.05
N VAL A 340 -27.83 7.39 0.82
CA VAL A 340 -27.11 6.16 0.52
C VAL A 340 -25.64 6.47 0.35
N GLN A 341 -24.80 5.71 1.03
CA GLN A 341 -23.34 5.81 0.92
C GLN A 341 -22.71 4.42 1.00
N PRO A 342 -21.47 4.24 0.53
CA PRO A 342 -20.73 3.01 0.76
C PRO A 342 -20.51 2.80 2.26
N VAL A 343 -20.54 1.54 2.73
CA VAL A 343 -20.23 1.19 4.12
C VAL A 343 -18.80 1.64 4.44
N ARG A 344 -18.61 2.39 5.54
CA ARG A 344 -17.28 2.87 5.98
C ARG A 344 -16.94 2.37 7.38
N GLY A 345 -15.81 1.70 7.49
CA GLY A 345 -15.15 1.37 8.75
C GLY A 345 -13.99 2.33 9.06
N PRO A 346 -13.14 2.02 10.05
CA PRO A 346 -11.97 2.85 10.47
C PRO A 346 -10.88 3.09 9.41
N GLY A 347 -11.13 2.82 8.13
CA GLY A 347 -10.16 2.97 7.05
C GLY A 347 -10.52 2.17 5.79
N GLY A 348 -11.54 1.31 5.87
CA GLY A 348 -12.05 0.50 4.76
C GLY A 348 -13.32 1.06 4.12
N ILE A 349 -13.54 0.68 2.86
CA ILE A 349 -14.70 1.09 2.06
C ILE A 349 -15.41 -0.15 1.48
N GLY A 350 -16.74 -0.18 1.58
CA GLY A 350 -17.62 -1.11 0.87
C GLY A 350 -17.59 -2.56 1.37
N LEU A 351 -17.98 -3.49 0.49
CA LEU A 351 -18.26 -4.90 0.75
C LEU A 351 -17.14 -5.62 1.50
N MET A 352 -15.89 -5.38 1.10
CA MET A 352 -14.71 -6.02 1.67
C MET A 352 -13.83 -5.04 2.44
N GLN A 353 -14.35 -3.83 2.75
CA GLN A 353 -13.65 -2.81 3.54
C GLN A 353 -12.22 -2.52 3.05
N ILE A 354 -12.06 -2.31 1.74
CA ILE A 354 -10.75 -2.08 1.12
C ILE A 354 -10.20 -0.73 1.58
N ASN A 355 -8.97 -0.73 2.11
CA ASN A 355 -8.29 0.50 2.50
C ASN A 355 -7.63 1.16 1.27
N ALA A 356 -8.26 2.19 0.74
CA ALA A 356 -7.80 2.89 -0.47
C ALA A 356 -6.40 3.51 -0.35
N ARG A 357 -5.94 3.84 0.87
CA ARG A 357 -4.60 4.39 1.09
C ARG A 357 -3.54 3.29 1.05
N VAL A 358 -3.78 2.16 1.73
CA VAL A 358 -2.87 1.00 1.72
C VAL A 358 -2.73 0.43 0.31
N TRP A 359 -3.84 0.36 -0.42
CA TRP A 359 -3.87 -0.26 -1.75
C TRP A 359 -3.82 0.76 -2.90
N ARG A 360 -3.40 2.00 -2.62
CA ARG A 360 -3.18 3.06 -3.61
C ARG A 360 -2.28 2.57 -4.74
N GLY A 361 -2.62 2.92 -5.98
CA GLY A 361 -1.87 2.52 -7.16
C GLY A 361 -2.21 1.12 -7.66
N LEU A 362 -2.85 0.28 -6.86
CA LEU A 362 -3.29 -1.06 -7.26
C LEU A 362 -4.79 -1.09 -7.61
N TYR A 363 -5.62 -0.28 -6.95
CA TYR A 363 -7.07 -0.21 -7.19
C TYR A 363 -7.57 1.22 -7.31
N ASP A 364 -8.61 1.41 -8.11
CA ASP A 364 -9.34 2.68 -8.19
C ASP A 364 -10.25 2.82 -6.97
N SER A 365 -9.95 3.84 -6.15
CA SER A 365 -10.73 4.15 -4.95
C SER A 365 -12.18 4.54 -5.27
N THR A 366 -12.45 5.13 -6.44
CA THR A 366 -13.81 5.47 -6.87
C THR A 366 -14.58 4.20 -7.18
N GLY A 367 -13.99 3.28 -7.96
CA GLY A 367 -14.55 1.95 -8.21
C GLY A 367 -14.83 1.15 -6.94
N VAL A 368 -13.87 1.12 -5.99
CA VAL A 368 -14.06 0.47 -4.68
C VAL A 368 -15.27 1.01 -3.92
N ALA A 369 -15.53 2.31 -4.00
CA ALA A 369 -16.66 2.95 -3.34
C ALA A 369 -17.96 2.75 -4.11
N ALA A 370 -17.92 2.85 -5.44
CA ALA A 370 -19.11 2.98 -6.27
C ALA A 370 -19.70 1.65 -6.73
N ASP A 371 -18.94 0.55 -6.74
CA ASP A 371 -19.35 -0.72 -7.33
C ASP A 371 -19.05 -1.92 -6.41
N ILE A 372 -20.09 -2.66 -6.01
CA ILE A 372 -19.98 -3.88 -5.22
C ILE A 372 -19.15 -4.97 -5.91
N GLY A 373 -19.24 -5.05 -7.23
CA GLY A 373 -18.53 -6.00 -8.06
C GLY A 373 -17.03 -5.68 -8.12
N TYR A 374 -16.69 -4.40 -8.33
CA TYR A 374 -15.31 -3.93 -8.26
C TYR A 374 -14.71 -4.16 -6.87
N ASN A 375 -15.44 -3.79 -5.82
CA ASN A 375 -15.01 -3.97 -4.43
C ASN A 375 -14.76 -5.46 -4.10
N GLY A 376 -15.70 -6.33 -4.48
CA GLY A 376 -15.59 -7.77 -4.31
C GLY A 376 -14.40 -8.36 -5.08
N ARG A 377 -14.15 -7.91 -6.32
CA ARG A 377 -12.97 -8.34 -7.09
C ARG A 377 -11.66 -7.87 -6.46
N ALA A 378 -11.57 -6.62 -6.04
CA ALA A 378 -10.39 -6.08 -5.38
C ALA A 378 -10.07 -6.85 -4.08
N GLY A 379 -11.07 -7.06 -3.22
CA GLY A 379 -10.87 -7.80 -1.97
C GLY A 379 -10.53 -9.27 -2.19
N ALA A 380 -11.17 -9.93 -3.15
CA ALA A 380 -10.83 -11.30 -3.52
C ALA A 380 -9.39 -11.41 -4.07
N GLU A 381 -8.95 -10.48 -4.92
CA GLU A 381 -7.58 -10.44 -5.43
C GLU A 381 -6.57 -10.21 -4.29
N ILE A 382 -6.83 -9.28 -3.36
CA ILE A 382 -5.99 -9.07 -2.16
C ILE A 382 -5.87 -10.35 -1.33
N LEU A 383 -6.99 -11.01 -1.03
CA LEU A 383 -6.99 -12.27 -0.28
C LEU A 383 -6.19 -13.36 -1.01
N TYR A 384 -6.32 -13.43 -2.33
CA TYR A 384 -5.54 -14.37 -3.16
C TYR A 384 -4.03 -14.10 -3.02
N HIS A 385 -3.62 -12.83 -3.10
CA HIS A 385 -2.23 -12.44 -2.94
C HIS A 385 -1.71 -12.79 -1.54
N TYR A 386 -2.45 -12.48 -0.47
CA TYR A 386 -2.07 -12.87 0.89
C TYR A 386 -1.99 -14.39 1.06
N MET A 387 -2.96 -15.14 0.56
CA MET A 387 -2.98 -16.60 0.69
C MET A 387 -1.79 -17.23 -0.04
N ARG A 388 -1.59 -16.89 -1.31
CA ARG A 388 -0.54 -17.48 -2.15
C ARG A 388 0.85 -17.01 -1.74
N LYS A 389 1.06 -15.70 -1.60
CA LYS A 389 2.39 -15.10 -1.39
C LYS A 389 2.82 -15.03 0.05
N HIS A 390 1.91 -15.22 1.01
CA HIS A 390 2.25 -15.17 2.43
C HIS A 390 1.84 -16.44 3.17
N ALA A 391 0.58 -16.86 3.16
CA ALA A 391 0.14 -17.99 3.99
C ALA A 391 0.69 -19.35 3.51
N ILE A 392 0.57 -19.65 2.21
CA ILE A 392 1.09 -20.89 1.62
C ILE A 392 2.62 -20.89 1.66
N ARG A 393 3.27 -19.81 1.18
CA ARG A 393 4.74 -19.65 1.23
C ARG A 393 5.28 -19.75 2.67
N GLY A 394 4.56 -19.15 3.62
CA GLY A 394 4.87 -19.19 5.05
C GLY A 394 4.58 -20.53 5.72
N LYS A 395 4.10 -21.53 4.95
CA LYS A 395 3.78 -22.90 5.37
C LYS A 395 2.75 -22.95 6.50
N GLU A 396 1.79 -22.04 6.53
CA GLU A 396 0.79 -22.00 7.61
C GLU A 396 -0.09 -23.27 7.63
N HIS A 397 -0.34 -23.87 6.46
CA HIS A 397 -1.02 -25.17 6.34
C HIS A 397 -0.26 -26.35 6.98
N MET A 398 1.05 -26.20 7.25
CA MET A 398 1.88 -27.23 7.92
C MET A 398 1.96 -27.03 9.43
N ALA A 399 1.41 -25.93 9.97
CA ALA A 399 1.35 -25.70 11.41
C ALA A 399 0.20 -26.51 12.05
N PRO A 400 0.19 -26.74 13.38
CA PRO A 400 -0.95 -27.35 14.07
C PRO A 400 -2.26 -26.63 13.72
N GLY A 401 -3.27 -27.38 13.32
CA GLY A 401 -4.52 -26.85 12.73
C GLY A 401 -4.65 -27.09 11.22
N GLY A 402 -3.57 -27.47 10.53
CA GLY A 402 -3.64 -27.93 9.13
C GLY A 402 -4.02 -26.85 8.13
N ALA A 403 -4.69 -27.24 7.04
CA ALA A 403 -4.99 -26.38 5.91
C ALA A 403 -5.84 -25.15 6.25
N ASP A 404 -6.71 -25.24 7.27
CA ASP A 404 -7.57 -24.16 7.76
C ASP A 404 -6.78 -22.93 8.24
N ASN A 405 -5.53 -23.14 8.65
CA ASN A 405 -4.63 -22.05 9.00
C ASN A 405 -4.37 -21.11 7.82
N LEU A 406 -4.57 -21.54 6.57
CA LEU A 406 -4.50 -20.66 5.42
C LEU A 406 -5.58 -19.57 5.47
N ALA A 407 -6.82 -19.91 5.80
CA ALA A 407 -7.90 -18.92 5.94
C ALA A 407 -7.59 -17.95 7.09
N ARG A 408 -7.21 -18.49 8.26
CA ARG A 408 -6.91 -17.69 9.47
C ARG A 408 -5.73 -16.75 9.27
N ALA A 409 -4.64 -17.25 8.70
CA ALA A 409 -3.45 -16.46 8.41
C ALA A 409 -3.73 -15.37 7.37
N THR A 410 -4.42 -15.74 6.28
CA THR A 410 -4.75 -14.82 5.19
C THR A 410 -5.62 -13.68 5.69
N TYR A 411 -6.67 -13.96 6.46
CA TYR A 411 -7.52 -12.91 7.02
C TYR A 411 -6.77 -12.05 8.06
N ALA A 412 -5.92 -12.63 8.91
CA ALA A 412 -5.10 -11.85 9.83
C ALA A 412 -4.19 -10.85 9.10
N ALA A 413 -3.63 -11.25 7.95
CA ALA A 413 -2.85 -10.37 7.08
C ALA A 413 -3.71 -9.37 6.31
N TYR A 414 -4.93 -9.75 5.88
CA TYR A 414 -5.89 -8.84 5.26
C TYR A 414 -6.26 -7.68 6.20
N ASN A 415 -6.53 -8.02 7.47
CA ASN A 415 -6.98 -7.08 8.48
C ASN A 415 -5.86 -6.16 9.02
N GLY A 416 -4.63 -6.66 9.15
CA GLY A 416 -3.52 -5.91 9.78
C GLY A 416 -2.27 -5.70 8.92
N GLY A 417 -2.24 -6.22 7.70
CA GLY A 417 -1.07 -6.23 6.83
C GLY A 417 -0.13 -7.43 7.04
N PRO A 418 0.92 -7.57 6.21
CA PRO A 418 1.77 -8.76 6.16
C PRO A 418 2.39 -9.20 7.50
N GLY A 419 2.69 -8.27 8.41
CA GLY A 419 3.28 -8.56 9.72
C GLY A 419 2.34 -9.32 10.67
N HIS A 420 1.03 -9.32 10.38
CA HIS A 420 0.01 -9.94 11.20
C HIS A 420 -0.30 -11.40 10.82
N LEU A 421 0.33 -11.93 9.76
CA LEU A 421 0.07 -13.26 9.20
C LEU A 421 -0.06 -14.39 10.25
N ARG A 422 0.80 -14.37 11.28
CA ARG A 422 0.87 -15.43 12.31
C ARG A 422 0.15 -15.09 13.62
N ARG A 423 -0.49 -13.94 13.72
CA ARG A 423 -1.00 -13.42 15.00
C ARG A 423 -2.11 -14.30 15.60
N TYR A 424 -2.89 -14.97 14.76
CA TYR A 424 -4.04 -15.79 15.16
C TYR A 424 -3.67 -16.98 16.08
N ARG A 425 -2.39 -17.37 16.09
CA ARG A 425 -1.82 -18.46 16.90
C ARG A 425 -0.76 -18.00 17.90
N LYS A 426 -0.53 -16.69 18.04
CA LYS A 426 0.44 -16.14 19.00
C LYS A 426 -0.23 -15.83 20.33
N PRO A 427 0.29 -16.32 21.48
CA PRO A 427 -0.28 -16.01 22.79
C PRO A 427 -0.15 -14.53 23.16
N THR A 428 0.85 -13.84 22.60
CA THR A 428 1.13 -12.42 22.83
C THR A 428 0.23 -11.47 22.03
N THR A 429 -0.60 -11.96 21.11
CA THR A 429 -1.53 -11.12 20.34
C THR A 429 -2.51 -10.43 21.28
N SER A 430 -2.81 -9.14 21.10
CA SER A 430 -3.70 -8.40 22.00
C SER A 430 -5.12 -9.01 22.07
N ALA A 431 -5.82 -8.80 23.19
CA ALA A 431 -7.18 -9.31 23.38
C ALA A 431 -8.14 -8.88 22.26
N ARG A 432 -8.04 -7.61 21.83
CA ARG A 432 -8.82 -7.07 20.71
C ARG A 432 -8.59 -7.84 19.40
N LEU A 433 -7.33 -8.05 19.01
CA LEU A 433 -7.00 -8.76 17.77
C LEU A 433 -7.40 -10.25 17.84
N ARG A 434 -7.25 -10.88 19.01
CA ARG A 434 -7.74 -12.26 19.21
C ARG A 434 -9.26 -12.36 19.06
N ALA A 435 -10.01 -11.38 19.54
CA ALA A 435 -11.45 -11.35 19.38
C ALA A 435 -11.84 -11.28 17.90
N VAL A 436 -11.18 -10.39 17.13
CA VAL A 436 -11.37 -10.29 15.67
C VAL A 436 -11.06 -11.60 14.95
N ASP A 437 -9.94 -12.25 15.28
CA ASP A 437 -9.54 -13.51 14.64
C ASP A 437 -10.48 -14.68 15.04
N THR A 438 -11.05 -14.64 16.27
CA THR A 438 -12.02 -15.64 16.75
C THR A 438 -13.36 -15.49 16.06
N GLU A 439 -13.86 -14.26 15.95
CA GLU A 439 -15.10 -13.95 15.26
C GLU A 439 -15.02 -14.34 13.78
N PHE A 440 -13.93 -13.97 13.11
CA PHE A 440 -13.69 -14.38 11.73
C PHE A 440 -13.69 -15.91 11.58
N TRP A 441 -13.02 -16.62 12.50
CA TRP A 441 -12.95 -18.08 12.42
C TRP A 441 -14.33 -18.73 12.55
N GLN A 442 -15.18 -18.24 13.45
CA GLN A 442 -16.56 -18.72 13.58
C GLN A 442 -17.37 -18.48 12.30
N LYS A 443 -17.24 -17.30 11.68
CA LYS A 443 -17.91 -16.97 10.41
C LYS A 443 -17.41 -17.83 9.26
N TYR A 444 -16.10 -18.08 9.18
CA TYR A 444 -15.51 -18.97 8.18
C TYR A 444 -16.09 -20.39 8.31
N GLN A 445 -16.12 -20.96 9.52
CA GLN A 445 -16.69 -22.29 9.76
C GLN A 445 -18.18 -22.36 9.41
N ALA A 446 -18.93 -21.30 9.65
CA ALA A 446 -20.34 -21.20 9.25
C ALA A 446 -20.50 -21.18 7.71
N VAL A 447 -19.65 -20.44 6.98
CA VAL A 447 -19.65 -20.45 5.50
C VAL A 447 -19.23 -21.81 4.95
N GLU A 448 -18.21 -22.44 5.54
CA GLU A 448 -17.72 -23.75 5.12
C GLU A 448 -18.78 -24.84 5.27
N SER A 449 -19.61 -24.76 6.31
CA SER A 449 -20.73 -25.67 6.55
C SER A 449 -22.02 -25.30 5.83
N GLY A 450 -22.04 -24.24 5.00
CA GLY A 450 -23.24 -23.79 4.28
C GLY A 450 -24.31 -23.16 5.18
N GLN A 451 -23.92 -22.69 6.37
CA GLN A 451 -24.81 -22.11 7.38
C GLN A 451 -24.78 -20.58 7.38
N GLU A 452 -24.14 -19.92 6.41
CA GLU A 452 -24.00 -18.46 6.36
C GLU A 452 -25.36 -17.72 6.39
N SER A 453 -26.39 -18.31 5.80
CA SER A 453 -27.75 -17.75 5.77
C SER A 453 -28.49 -17.87 7.11
N ALA A 454 -27.99 -18.64 8.08
CA ALA A 454 -28.62 -18.75 9.41
C ALA A 454 -28.29 -17.54 10.31
N PHE A 455 -27.31 -16.72 9.92
CA PHE A 455 -26.77 -15.65 10.76
C PHE A 455 -27.09 -14.25 10.20
N PHE A 456 -28.39 -13.90 10.18
CA PHE A 456 -28.85 -12.54 9.85
C PHE A 456 -28.49 -11.47 10.91
N ARG A 457 -27.84 -11.87 12.02
CA ARG A 457 -27.67 -11.00 13.21
C ARG A 457 -26.75 -9.81 12.99
N CYS A 458 -26.10 -9.73 11.85
CA CYS A 458 -25.36 -8.56 11.44
C CYS A 458 -26.23 -7.37 10.99
N ALA A 459 -27.53 -7.59 10.74
CA ALA A 459 -28.40 -6.62 10.05
C ALA A 459 -29.50 -6.01 10.94
N VAL A 460 -29.43 -6.17 12.27
CA VAL A 460 -30.48 -5.67 13.17
C VAL A 460 -29.88 -5.15 14.48
N GLU A 461 -29.14 -4.05 14.41
CA GLU A 461 -29.06 -3.04 15.48
C GLU A 461 -29.05 -1.64 14.85
#